data_AF-A0A482VB57-F1
#
_entry.id   AF-A0A482VB57-F1
#
_cell.length_a   1.000
_cell.length_b   1.000
_cell.length_c   1.000
_cell.angle_alpha   90.00
_cell.angle_beta   90.00
_cell.angle_gamma   90.00
#
_symmetry.space_group_name_H-M   'P 1'
#
loop_
_entity.id
_entity.type
_entity.pdbx_description
1 polymer ?
#
loop_
_entity_poly.entity_id
_entity_poly.type
_entity_poly.pdbx_seq_one_letter_code
_entity_poly.pdbx_strand_id
1 'polypeptide(L)'
;MTINEEVMLSYFLNLKKKYAISSMWSKYSMLKAAIKVYKNIDIGKHSKFTSNLKSQSKGYKPKKAVVLERVQIEEFLTKACDKEYLKIKVITLLTF
;
A
#
# COMPACT_ATOMS: atom_id res chain seq x y z
N MET A 1 -7.74 -5.76 29.05
CA MET A 1 -7.98 -4.83 27.92
C MET A 1 -8.91 -5.51 26.94
N THR A 2 -10.14 -5.04 26.81
CA THR A 2 -11.14 -5.59 25.87
C THR A 2 -10.94 -4.95 24.49
N ILE A 3 -10.91 -5.76 23.45
CA ILE A 3 -10.86 -5.27 22.07
C ILE A 3 -12.28 -4.85 21.71
N ASN A 4 -12.55 -3.55 21.71
CA ASN A 4 -13.82 -2.96 21.32
C ASN A 4 -13.64 -2.04 20.09
N GLU A 5 -14.74 -1.65 19.46
CA GLU A 5 -14.72 -0.85 18.23
C GLU A 5 -14.14 0.57 18.44
N GLU A 6 -14.28 1.13 19.64
CA GLU A 6 -13.79 2.47 20.00
C GLU A 6 -12.27 2.52 20.22
N VAL A 7 -11.72 1.50 20.86
CA VAL A 7 -10.28 1.26 20.99
C VAL A 7 -9.65 1.07 19.60
N MET A 8 -10.34 0.38 18.70
CA MET A 8 -9.91 0.22 17.31
C MET A 8 -9.94 1.55 16.56
N LEU A 9 -11.00 2.35 16.70
CA LEU A 9 -11.08 3.67 16.09
C LEU A 9 -9.95 4.60 16.59
N SER A 10 -9.72 4.67 17.91
CA SER A 10 -8.67 5.51 18.48
C SER A 10 -7.26 5.08 18.04
N TYR A 11 -7.00 3.78 17.96
CA TYR A 11 -5.74 3.24 17.41
C TYR A 11 -5.53 3.66 15.94
N PHE A 12 -6.56 3.53 15.10
CA PHE A 12 -6.48 3.89 13.68
C PHE A 12 -6.38 5.40 13.45
N LEU A 13 -7.01 6.22 14.30
CA LEU A 13 -6.84 7.68 14.28
C LEU A 13 -5.39 8.08 14.56
N ASN A 14 -4.71 7.39 15.48
CA ASN A 14 -3.28 7.62 15.73
C ASN A 14 -2.41 7.13 14.58
N LEU A 15 -2.70 5.97 13.97
CA LEU A 15 -1.99 5.52 12.78
C LEU A 15 -2.14 6.48 11.60
N LYS A 16 -3.29 7.16 11.47
CA LYS A 16 -3.56 8.07 10.36
C LYS A 16 -2.60 9.25 10.33
N LYS A 17 -2.14 9.70 11.50
CA LYS A 17 -1.14 10.78 11.61
C LYS A 17 0.21 10.41 10.96
N LYS A 18 0.50 9.10 10.81
CA LYS A 18 1.80 8.60 10.35
C LYS A 18 1.75 7.94 8.97
N TYR A 19 0.61 7.41 8.54
CA TYR A 19 0.54 6.55 7.35
C TYR A 19 -0.50 7.03 6.34
N ALA A 20 -0.21 6.77 5.07
CA ALA A 20 -1.15 6.99 3.97
C ALA A 20 -2.39 6.09 4.12
N ILE A 21 -3.50 6.54 3.54
CA ILE A 21 -4.79 5.81 3.57
C ILE A 21 -4.68 4.43 2.92
N SER A 22 -3.88 4.28 1.86
CA SER A 22 -3.59 2.98 1.22
C SER A 22 -2.93 1.99 2.17
N SER A 23 -1.99 2.45 3.00
CA SER A 23 -1.35 1.65 4.03
C SER A 23 -2.33 1.27 5.16
N MET A 24 -3.39 2.04 5.35
CA MET A 24 -4.35 1.82 6.43
C MET A 24 -5.13 0.51 6.27
N TRP A 25 -5.55 0.19 5.05
CA TRP A 25 -6.21 -1.09 4.75
C TRP A 25 -5.30 -2.29 4.98
N SER A 26 -4.01 -2.13 4.66
CA SER A 26 -2.99 -3.16 4.92
C SER A 26 -2.83 -3.39 6.43
N LYS A 27 -2.75 -2.31 7.22
CA LYS A 27 -2.67 -2.39 8.69
C LYS A 27 -3.92 -3.00 9.31
N TYR A 28 -5.10 -2.65 8.81
CA TYR A 28 -6.35 -3.31 9.22
C TYR A 28 -6.31 -4.81 8.95
N SER A 29 -5.85 -5.22 7.77
CA SER A 29 -5.76 -6.64 7.42
C SER A 29 -4.76 -7.39 8.31
N MET A 30 -3.60 -6.79 8.58
CA MET A 30 -2.62 -7.34 9.52
C MET A 30 -3.20 -7.50 10.92
N LEU A 31 -3.87 -6.47 11.43
CA LEU A 31 -4.45 -6.49 12.76
C LEU A 31 -5.60 -7.49 12.86
N LYS A 32 -6.45 -7.60 11.82
CA LYS A 32 -7.51 -8.60 11.72
C LYS A 32 -6.95 -10.01 11.81
N ALA A 33 -5.89 -10.29 11.06
CA ALA A 33 -5.23 -11.59 11.09
C ALA A 33 -4.64 -11.88 12.48
N ALA A 34 -3.91 -10.92 13.06
CA ALA A 34 -3.29 -11.10 14.38
C ALA A 34 -4.33 -11.35 15.48
N ILE A 35 -5.40 -10.55 15.55
CA ILE A 35 -6.45 -10.70 16.57
C ILE A 35 -7.18 -12.03 16.40
N LYS A 36 -7.42 -12.45 15.16
CA LYS A 36 -8.01 -13.76 14.88
C LYS A 36 -7.13 -14.90 15.40
N VAL A 37 -5.82 -14.84 15.18
CA VAL A 37 -4.89 -15.90 15.64
C VAL A 37 -4.73 -15.90 17.16
N TYR A 38 -4.46 -14.75 17.78
CA TYR A 38 -4.07 -14.70 19.20
C TYR A 38 -5.26 -14.63 20.17
N LYS A 39 -6.42 -14.17 19.70
CA LYS A 39 -7.60 -13.94 20.56
C LYS A 39 -8.86 -14.65 20.06
N ASN A 40 -8.82 -15.26 18.87
CA ASN A 40 -9.98 -15.87 18.22
C ASN A 40 -11.19 -14.93 18.09
N ILE A 41 -10.92 -13.62 17.93
CA ILE A 41 -11.96 -12.59 17.76
C ILE A 41 -11.99 -12.17 16.29
N ASP A 42 -13.18 -12.17 15.69
CA ASP A 42 -13.38 -11.67 14.33
C ASP A 42 -13.81 -10.20 14.32
N ILE A 43 -12.83 -9.32 14.10
CA ILE A 43 -13.06 -7.88 13.96
C ILE A 43 -13.65 -7.48 12.59
N GLY A 44 -13.88 -8.45 11.70
CA GLY A 44 -14.55 -8.25 10.42
C GLY A 44 -16.01 -7.82 10.54
N LYS A 45 -16.64 -8.09 11.70
CA LYS A 45 -18.05 -7.78 11.97
C LYS A 45 -18.29 -6.32 12.38
N HIS A 46 -17.24 -5.54 12.62
CA HIS A 46 -17.34 -4.13 13.00
C HIS A 46 -17.71 -3.25 11.81
N SER A 47 -19.01 -3.17 11.54
CA SER A 47 -19.57 -2.44 10.39
C SER A 47 -19.30 -0.93 10.47
N LYS A 48 -19.35 -0.32 11.67
CA LYS A 48 -19.15 1.13 11.83
C LYS A 48 -17.69 1.52 11.59
N PHE A 49 -16.74 0.73 12.10
CA PHE A 49 -15.31 0.90 11.87
C PHE A 49 -14.94 0.70 10.39
N THR A 50 -15.41 -0.39 9.77
CA THR A 50 -15.12 -0.65 8.36
C THR A 50 -15.75 0.39 7.44
N SER A 51 -16.95 0.87 7.76
CA SER A 51 -17.61 1.97 7.03
C SER A 51 -16.84 3.28 7.16
N ASN A 52 -16.32 3.58 8.36
CA ASN A 52 -15.47 4.74 8.59
C ASN A 52 -14.14 4.66 7.80
N LEU A 53 -13.52 3.48 7.72
CA LEU A 53 -12.31 3.29 6.93
C LEU A 53 -12.58 3.44 5.42
N LYS A 54 -13.74 2.95 4.94
CA LYS A 54 -14.20 3.14 3.55
C LYS A 54 -14.48 4.59 3.23
N SER A 55 -15.19 5.33 4.09
CA SER A 55 -15.49 6.75 3.86
C SER A 55 -14.22 7.58 3.79
N GLN A 56 -13.24 7.29 4.64
CA GLN A 56 -11.93 7.95 4.60
C GLN A 56 -11.10 7.63 3.36
N SER A 57 -11.40 6.53 2.67
CA SER A 57 -10.74 6.16 1.41
C SER A 57 -11.37 6.83 0.18
N LYS A 58 -12.53 7.49 0.35
CA LYS A 58 -13.18 8.19 -0.77
C LYS A 58 -12.28 9.35 -1.23
N GLY A 59 -12.06 9.42 -2.54
CA GLY A 59 -11.22 10.44 -3.17
C GLY A 59 -9.71 10.15 -3.12
N TYR A 60 -9.28 9.07 -2.46
CA TYR A 60 -7.88 8.64 -2.54
C TYR A 60 -7.53 8.26 -3.98
N LYS A 61 -6.55 8.96 -4.56
CA LYS A 61 -5.99 8.61 -5.87
C LYS A 61 -4.69 7.82 -5.64
N PRO A 62 -4.61 6.55 -6.10
CA PRO A 62 -3.40 5.77 -5.96
C PRO A 62 -2.26 6.42 -6.77
N LYS A 63 -1.09 6.54 -6.14
CA LYS A 63 0.14 6.92 -6.85
C LYS A 63 0.52 5.78 -7.78
N LYS A 64 0.41 6.02 -9.09
CA LYS A 64 0.91 5.07 -10.10
C LYS A 64 2.40 5.27 -10.31
N ALA A 65 3.09 4.21 -10.71
CA ALA A 65 4.45 4.33 -11.20
C ALA A 65 4.46 5.25 -12.44
N VAL A 66 5.50 6.07 -12.56
CA VAL A 66 5.70 6.90 -13.75
C VAL A 66 6.04 5.97 -14.92
N VAL A 67 5.37 6.17 -16.05
CA VAL A 67 5.71 5.48 -17.29
C VAL A 67 6.85 6.26 -17.93
N LEU A 68 7.93 5.56 -18.29
CA LEU A 68 9.07 6.18 -18.96
C LEU A 68 8.69 6.58 -20.38
N GLU A 69 9.04 7.79 -20.77
CA GLU A 69 8.92 8.26 -22.15
C GLU A 69 10.04 7.69 -23.02
N ARG A 70 9.83 7.67 -24.34
CA ARG A 70 10.82 7.16 -25.30
C ARG A 70 12.20 7.81 -25.11
N VAL A 71 12.23 9.14 -24.93
CA VAL A 71 13.49 9.89 -24.73
C VAL A 71 14.23 9.42 -23.46
N GLN A 72 13.50 9.13 -22.39
CA GLN A 72 14.08 8.65 -21.13
C GLN A 72 14.62 7.21 -21.28
N ILE A 73 13.93 6.38 -22.08
CA ILE A 73 14.39 5.03 -22.42
C ILE A 73 15.67 5.10 -23.26
N GLU A 74 15.71 5.93 -24.29
CA GLU A 74 16.88 6.15 -25.15
C GLU A 74 18.08 6.68 -24.34
N GLU A 75 17.83 7.64 -23.44
CA GLU A 75 18.86 8.15 -22.54
C GLU A 75 19.41 7.05 -21.64
N PHE A 76 18.55 6.20 -21.07
CA PHE A 76 18.98 5.05 -20.28
C PHE A 76 19.80 4.05 -21.10
N LEU A 77 19.35 3.70 -22.31
CA LEU A 77 20.03 2.74 -23.19
C LEU A 77 21.41 3.25 -23.62
N THR A 78 21.56 4.55 -23.84
CA THR A 78 22.82 5.16 -24.31
C THR A 78 23.79 5.49 -23.19
N LYS A 79 23.31 6.06 -22.08
CA LYS A 79 24.18 6.62 -21.04
C LYS A 79 24.46 5.68 -19.86
N ALA A 80 23.57 4.71 -19.58
CA ALA A 80 23.79 3.83 -18.42
C ALA A 80 24.98 2.87 -18.64
N CYS A 81 25.70 2.51 -17.58
CA CYS A 81 26.86 1.63 -17.67
C CYS A 81 26.47 0.17 -18.00
N ASP A 82 27.06 -0.42 -19.04
CA ASP A 82 26.72 -1.80 -19.44
C ASP A 82 27.12 -2.84 -18.41
N LYS A 83 28.22 -2.63 -17.67
CA LYS A 83 28.66 -3.58 -16.65
C LYS A 83 27.59 -3.84 -15.58
N GLU A 84 26.76 -2.85 -15.29
CA GLU A 84 25.69 -2.93 -14.29
C GLU A 84 24.32 -3.19 -14.93
N TYR A 85 24.05 -2.59 -16.09
CA TYR A 85 22.69 -2.52 -16.64
C TYR A 85 22.48 -3.29 -17.94
N LEU A 86 23.48 -4.02 -18.48
CA LEU A 86 23.36 -4.70 -19.78
C LEU A 86 22.11 -5.57 -19.88
N LYS A 87 21.83 -6.40 -18.87
CA LYS A 87 20.64 -7.26 -18.85
C LYS A 87 19.35 -6.44 -18.92
N ILE A 88 19.27 -5.35 -18.18
CA ILE A 88 18.08 -4.49 -18.13
C ILE A 88 17.91 -3.78 -19.48
N LYS A 89 18.99 -3.27 -20.09
CA LYS A 89 18.94 -2.66 -21.43
C LYS A 89 18.41 -3.63 -22.49
N VAL A 90 18.90 -4.88 -22.49
CA VAL A 90 18.46 -5.91 -23.43
C VAL A 90 16.98 -6.25 -23.21
N ILE A 91 16.53 -6.42 -21.97
CA ILE A 91 15.11 -6.67 -21.65
C ILE A 91 14.25 -5.50 -22.13
N THR A 92 14.66 -4.26 -21.87
CA THR A 92 13.95 -3.06 -22.33
C THR A 92 13.80 -3.09 -23.86
N LEU A 93 14.86 -3.39 -24.61
CA LEU A 93 14.80 -3.49 -26.08
C LEU A 93 13.90 -4.62 -26.61
N LEU A 94 13.74 -5.72 -25.87
CA LEU A 94 12.89 -6.85 -26.27
C LEU A 94 11.42 -6.67 -25.87
N THR A 95 11.14 -5.78 -24.92
CA THR A 95 9.79 -5.57 -24.36
C THR A 95 9.06 -4.39 -25.02
N PHE A 96 9.79 -3.45 -25.60
CA PHE A 96 9.27 -2.28 -26.33
C PHE A 96 9.36 -2.47 -27.84
#